data_AF-A0A955VTS7-F1
#
_entry.id   AF-A0A955VTS7-F1
#
_cell.length_a   1.000
_cell.length_b   1.000
_cell.length_c   1.000
_cell.angle_alpha   90.00
_cell.angle_beta   90.00
_cell.angle_gamma   90.00
#
_symmetry.space_group_name_H-M   'P 1'
#
loop_
_entity.id
_entity.type
_entity.pdbx_description
1 polymer ?
#
loop_
_entity_poly.entity_id
_entity_poly.type
_entity_poly.pdbx_seq_one_letter_code
_entity_poly.pdbx_strand_id
1 'polypeptide(L)' 'MTTPYHAQFWAYTLTVQGSPDSVDGLSRAISNARVDLNPHQVDAALFALKSPLSKGVILADEV' A
#
# COMPACT_ATOMS: atom_id res chain seq x y z
N MET A 1 7.25 0.94 -32.14
CA MET A 1 8.66 1.14 -31.72
C MET A 1 8.68 2.03 -30.50
N THR A 2 8.84 1.47 -29.31
CA THR A 2 9.04 2.23 -28.08
C THR A 2 10.48 2.74 -28.08
N THR A 3 10.68 4.05 -28.20
CA THR A 3 12.04 4.62 -28.07
C THR A 3 12.57 4.35 -26.66
N PRO A 4 13.89 4.36 -26.42
CA PRO A 4 14.47 4.14 -25.09
C PRO A 4 13.87 5.04 -24.00
N TYR A 5 13.49 6.27 -24.38
CA TYR A 5 12.81 7.23 -23.52
C TYR A 5 11.42 6.75 -23.07
N HIS A 6 10.60 6.22 -23.99
CA HIS A 6 9.27 5.69 -23.64
C HIS A 6 9.37 4.45 -22.75
N ALA A 7 10.38 3.60 -22.97
CA ALA A 7 10.62 2.44 -22.12
C ALA A 7 10.96 2.84 -20.67
N GLN A 8 11.82 3.86 -20.48
CA GLN A 8 12.13 4.38 -19.15
C GLN A 8 10.92 5.06 -18.49
N PHE A 9 10.17 5.86 -19.25
CA PHE A 9 8.96 6.50 -18.75
C PHE A 9 7.94 5.45 -18.28
N TRP A 10 7.70 4.40 -19.07
CA TRP A 10 6.77 3.32 -18.69
C TRP A 10 7.26 2.51 -17.49
N ALA A 11 8.55 2.15 -17.45
CA ALA A 11 9.14 1.47 -16.30
C ALA A 11 9.01 2.30 -15.01
N TYR A 12 9.26 3.61 -15.10
CA TYR A 12 9.07 4.53 -13.99
C TYR A 12 7.61 4.59 -13.55
N THR A 13 6.66 4.74 -14.49
CA THR A 13 5.22 4.77 -14.15
C THR A 13 4.73 3.47 -13.51
N LEU A 14 5.20 2.31 -13.97
CA LEU A 14 4.88 1.01 -13.35
C LEU A 14 5.46 0.88 -11.94
N THR A 15 6.65 1.44 -11.71
CA THR A 15 7.30 1.47 -10.39
C THR A 15 6.55 2.40 -9.43
N VAL A 16 6.08 3.56 -9.90
CA VAL A 16 5.28 4.51 -9.13
C VAL A 16 3.90 3.94 -8.76
N GLN A 17 3.24 3.25 -9.69
CA GLN A 17 1.99 2.52 -9.40
C GLN A 17 2.17 1.38 -8.39
N GLY A 18 3.41 0.92 -8.20
CA GLY A 18 3.76 -0.09 -7.22
C GLY A 18 4.05 0.45 -5.82
N SER A 19 3.84 1.76 -5.54
CA SER A 19 4.12 2.28 -4.21
C SER A 19 3.20 1.61 -3.17
N PRO A 20 3.75 0.88 -2.19
CA PRO A 20 2.98 0.17 -1.17
C PRO A 20 2.20 1.13 -0.24
N ASP A 21 2.56 2.41 -0.25
CA ASP A 21 1.89 3.46 0.52
C ASP A 21 0.55 3.90 -0.12
N SER A 22 0.24 3.40 -1.33
CA SER A 22 -1.04 3.68 -1.99
C SER A 22 -2.14 2.75 -1.47
N VAL A 23 -3.37 3.29 -1.39
CA VAL A 23 -4.57 2.53 -0.98
C VAL A 23 -4.78 1.31 -1.89
N ASP A 24 -4.44 1.42 -3.17
CA ASP A 24 -4.52 0.32 -4.13
C ASP A 24 -3.53 -0.82 -3.81
N GLY A 25 -2.31 -0.48 -3.38
CA GLY A 25 -1.32 -1.45 -2.92
C GLY A 25 -1.79 -2.23 -1.68
N LEU A 26 -2.36 -1.51 -0.71
CA LEU A 26 -2.97 -2.13 0.48
C LEU A 26 -4.18 -3.01 0.12
N SER A 27 -5.08 -2.53 -0.73
CA SER A 27 -6.25 -3.29 -1.19
C SER A 27 -5.84 -4.60 -1.86
N ARG A 28 -4.80 -4.55 -2.70
CA ARG A 28 -4.24 -5.73 -3.36
C ARG A 28 -3.55 -6.68 -2.38
N ALA A 29 -2.87 -6.16 -1.36
CA ALA A 29 -2.25 -6.97 -0.31
C ALA A 29 -3.30 -7.66 0.57
N ILE A 30 -4.33 -6.93 1.01
CA ILE A 30 -5.46 -7.45 1.81
C ILE A 30 -6.25 -8.48 1.01
N SER A 31 -6.57 -8.21 -0.27
CA SER A 31 -7.33 -9.15 -1.09
C SER A 31 -6.59 -10.48 -1.34
N ASN A 32 -5.26 -10.48 -1.31
CA ASN A 32 -4.46 -11.71 -1.39
C ASN A 32 -4.22 -12.37 -0.02
N ALA A 33 -4.45 -11.66 1.08
CA ALA A 33 -4.33 -12.21 2.41
C ALA A 33 -5.53 -13.13 2.70
N ARG A 34 -5.28 -14.35 3.16
CA ARG A 34 -6.33 -15.29 3.60
C ARG A 34 -6.77 -15.01 5.04
N VAL A 35 -6.94 -13.74 5.39
CA VAL A 35 -7.27 -13.31 6.76
C VAL A 35 -8.64 -12.66 6.71
N ASP A 36 -9.59 -13.17 7.51
CA ASP A 36 -10.84 -12.47 7.78
C ASP A 36 -10.52 -11.27 8.68
N LEU A 37 -10.61 -10.07 8.11
CA LEU A 37 -10.36 -8.82 8.82
C LEU A 37 -11.69 -8.16 9.18
N ASN A 38 -11.80 -7.70 10.42
CA ASN A 38 -12.90 -6.85 10.82
C ASN A 38 -12.71 -5.41 10.30
N PRO A 39 -13.80 -4.64 10.09
CA PRO A 39 -13.71 -3.29 9.52
C PRO A 39 -12.71 -2.36 10.22
N HIS A 40 -12.66 -2.38 11.55
CA HIS A 40 -11.73 -1.55 12.33
C HIS A 40 -10.25 -1.96 12.13
N GLN A 41 -9.97 -3.23 11.81
CA GLN A 41 -8.60 -3.70 11.55
C GLN A 41 -8.08 -3.20 10.20
N VAL A 42 -8.98 -3.04 9.21
CA VAL A 42 -8.66 -2.39 7.94
C VAL A 42 -8.35 -0.91 8.17
N ASP A 43 -9.13 -0.23 9.01
CA ASP A 43 -8.90 1.17 9.38
C ASP A 43 -7.57 1.35 10.13
N ALA A 44 -7.23 0.42 11.04
CA ALA A 44 -5.96 0.40 11.76
C ALA A 44 -4.75 0.22 10.82
N ALA A 45 -4.86 -0.69 9.85
CA ALA A 45 -3.81 -0.92 8.84
C ALA A 45 -3.64 0.31 7.92
N LEU A 46 -4.74 0.94 7.50
CA LEU A 46 -4.72 2.18 6.74
C LEU A 46 -4.06 3.32 7.52
N PHE A 47 -4.35 3.43 8.82
CA PHE A 47 -3.74 4.43 9.70
C PHE A 47 -2.23 4.19 9.87
N ALA A 48 -1.81 2.94 10.05
CA ALA A 48 -0.41 2.56 10.16
C ALA A 48 0.40 2.93 8.90
N LEU A 49 -0.14 2.64 7.72
CA LEU A 49 0.51 2.93 6.44
C LEU A 49 0.51 4.41 6.07
N LYS A 50 -0.52 5.15 6.47
CA LYS A 50 -0.60 6.60 6.24
C LYS A 50 0.20 7.42 7.23
N SER A 51 0.89 6.80 8.19
CA SER A 51 1.62 7.53 9.23
C SER A 51 2.67 8.46 8.60
N PRO A 52 2.45 9.78 8.60
CA PRO A 52 3.26 10.74 7.84
C PRO A 52 4.62 10.97 8.51
N LEU A 53 4.76 10.52 9.76
CA LEU A 53 6.00 10.51 10.49
C LEU A 53 6.52 9.09 10.40
N SER A 54 7.67 8.88 9.76
CA SER A 54 8.37 7.58 9.66
C SER A 54 8.80 6.96 11.00
N LYS A 55 8.15 7.37 12.10
CA LYS A 55 8.33 6.95 13.49
C LYS A 55 7.42 5.77 13.89
N GLY A 56 6.57 5.29 12.98
CA GLY A 56 5.68 4.14 13.21
C GLY A 56 4.36 4.51 13.90
N VAL A 57 3.55 3.50 14.21
CA VAL A 57 2.23 3.61 14.82
C VAL A 57 2.09 2.58 15.94
N ILE A 58 1.41 2.95 17.02
CA ILE A 58 1.00 2.03 18.09
C ILE A 58 -0.47 1.70 17.90
N LEU A 59 -0.78 0.41 17.73
CA LEU A 59 -2.13 -0.13 17.73
C LEU A 59 -2.36 -0.82 19.07
N ALA A 60 -3.41 -0.41 19.78
CA ALA A 60 -3.82 -1.03 21.03
C ALA A 60 -5.25 -1.56 20.84
N ASP A 61 -5.34 -2.80 20.38
CA ASP A 61 -6.61 -3.50 20.17
C ASP A 61 -7.01 -4.26 21.44
N GLU A 62 -8.30 -4.49 21.62
CA GLU A 62 -8.87 -5.27 22.73
C GLU A 62 -8.77 -6.79 22.46
N VAL A 63 -8.77 -7.62 23.51
CA VAL A 63 -8.67 -9.10 23.42
C VAL A 63 -9.97 -9.81 23.77
#